data_AF-A0A2E4JV88-F1
#
_entry.id   AF-A0A2E4JV88-F1
#
_cell.length_a   1.000
_cell.length_b   1.000
_cell.length_c   1.000
_cell.angle_alpha   90.00
_cell.angle_beta   90.00
_cell.angle_gamma   90.00
#
_symmetry.space_group_name_H-M   'P 1'
#
loop_
_entity.id
_entity.type
_entity.pdbx_description
1 polymer ?
#
loop_
_entity_poly.entity_id
_entity_poly.type
_entity_poly.pdbx_seq_one_letter_code
_entity_poly.pdbx_strand_id
1 'polypeptide(L)'
;MSSNDGTTPPVLFVVGTAGAGKSSLVTSFQRWARFLDIDVLAINLDPGAERVHYDPEFDVRDLISLSEVMDEYDLGPNGAQILAADLVASQAEEVFEEIEGLAGDIMVVDTPGQVELFAFREASSHLVQVLGQGRACLIFLFDPLLSSTPSGFVSQMLLSSIVHFRLGLPTANFLSKSDLLEPEVLERILEWGENLDILEAALYEESASQSFDGGGGQRAEFAIGQLRMMQHAAIQPGLIPLSSEMEEGQADVLSFAQNIFGGMSDAKDGFAGDIEHERQ
;
A
#
# COMPACT_ATOMS: atom_id res chain seq x y z
N MET A 1 12.93 -13.73 -21.72
CA MET A 1 12.24 -12.64 -22.45
C MET A 1 10.83 -13.14 -22.69
N SER A 2 9.99 -13.10 -21.64
CA SER A 2 8.55 -13.36 -21.80
C SER A 2 7.93 -12.12 -22.40
N SER A 3 7.19 -12.32 -23.48
CA SER A 3 6.28 -11.35 -24.07
C SER A 3 5.30 -10.91 -22.99
N ASN A 4 5.39 -9.65 -22.59
CA ASN A 4 4.46 -9.01 -21.67
C ASN A 4 3.16 -8.77 -22.46
N ASP A 5 2.33 -9.80 -22.58
CA ASP A 5 0.98 -9.68 -23.12
C ASP A 5 0.20 -8.73 -22.20
N GLY A 6 -0.42 -7.71 -22.78
CA GLY A 6 -1.14 -6.66 -22.04
C GLY A 6 -2.43 -7.13 -21.36
N THR A 7 -2.48 -8.37 -20.89
CA THR A 7 -3.65 -9.05 -20.32
C THR A 7 -3.68 -9.04 -18.79
N THR A 8 -2.54 -8.85 -18.12
CA THR A 8 -2.51 -8.84 -16.65
C THR A 8 -2.93 -7.47 -16.10
N PRO A 9 -3.97 -7.40 -15.26
CA PRO A 9 -4.44 -6.14 -14.69
C PRO A 9 -3.36 -5.49 -13.82
N PRO A 10 -3.36 -4.15 -13.67
CA PRO A 10 -2.56 -3.48 -12.66
C PRO A 10 -2.83 -4.04 -11.26
N VAL A 11 -1.76 -4.23 -10.48
CA VAL A 11 -1.82 -4.80 -9.13
C VAL A 11 -1.59 -3.72 -8.09
N LEU A 12 -2.56 -3.54 -7.19
CA LEU A 12 -2.52 -2.59 -6.08
C LEU A 12 -2.31 -3.37 -4.80
N PHE A 13 -1.11 -3.31 -4.24
CA PHE A 13 -0.83 -3.87 -2.93
C PHE A 13 -1.26 -2.86 -1.85
N VAL A 14 -2.25 -3.23 -1.05
CA VAL A 14 -2.72 -2.41 0.07
C VAL A 14 -1.87 -2.73 1.29
N VAL A 15 -1.08 -1.77 1.74
CA VAL A 15 -0.10 -1.90 2.83
C VAL A 15 -0.40 -0.88 3.91
N GLY A 16 -0.07 -1.18 5.16
CA GLY A 16 -0.23 -0.28 6.29
C GLY A 16 -0.09 -1.04 7.60
N THR A 17 -0.03 -0.33 8.72
CA THR A 17 0.06 -0.98 10.03
C THR A 17 -1.17 -1.84 10.34
N ALA A 18 -1.05 -2.72 11.32
CA ALA A 18 -2.19 -3.49 11.80
C ALA A 18 -3.29 -2.51 12.27
N GLY A 19 -4.52 -2.77 11.86
CA GLY A 19 -5.65 -1.88 12.15
C GLY A 19 -5.80 -0.67 11.23
N ALA A 20 -4.88 -0.39 10.29
CA ALA A 20 -5.01 0.73 9.35
C ALA A 20 -6.18 0.60 8.34
N GLY A 21 -6.91 -0.52 8.33
CA GLY A 21 -8.10 -0.70 7.48
C GLY A 21 -7.83 -1.25 6.08
N LYS A 22 -6.76 -2.06 5.89
CA LYS A 22 -6.42 -2.69 4.60
C LYS A 22 -7.59 -3.48 4.00
N SER A 23 -8.09 -4.48 4.72
CA SER A 23 -9.24 -5.30 4.30
C SER A 23 -10.53 -4.47 4.15
N SER A 24 -10.70 -3.41 4.94
CA SER A 24 -11.83 -2.47 4.81
C SER A 24 -11.75 -1.70 3.49
N LEU A 25 -10.56 -1.25 3.10
CA LEU A 25 -10.35 -0.62 1.80
C LEU A 25 -10.67 -1.60 0.68
N VAL A 26 -10.09 -2.80 0.67
CA VAL A 26 -10.37 -3.80 -0.37
C VAL A 26 -11.87 -4.06 -0.51
N THR A 27 -12.58 -4.23 0.62
CA THR A 27 -14.05 -4.39 0.64
C THR A 27 -14.76 -3.19 0.01
N SER A 28 -14.46 -1.98 0.47
CA SER A 28 -15.12 -0.77 0.01
C SER A 28 -14.82 -0.46 -1.46
N PHE A 29 -13.59 -0.69 -1.90
CA PHE A 29 -13.15 -0.42 -3.26
C PHE A 29 -13.77 -1.41 -4.26
N GLN A 30 -13.80 -2.72 -3.93
CA GLN A 30 -14.47 -3.72 -4.76
C GLN A 30 -15.96 -3.40 -4.90
N ARG A 31 -16.64 -3.00 -3.82
CA ARG A 31 -18.05 -2.59 -3.85
C ARG A 31 -18.27 -1.32 -4.66
N TRP A 32 -17.46 -0.30 -4.43
CA TRP A 32 -17.56 1.00 -5.09
C TRP A 32 -17.30 0.89 -6.60
N ALA A 33 -16.28 0.14 -7.00
CA ALA A 33 -15.89 -0.04 -8.40
C ALA A 33 -16.97 -0.72 -9.26
N ARG A 34 -17.79 -1.61 -8.66
CA ARG A 34 -18.96 -2.21 -9.32
C ARG A 34 -19.97 -1.16 -9.82
N PHE A 35 -20.06 0.01 -9.19
CA PHE A 35 -20.94 1.10 -9.67
C PHE A 35 -20.39 1.81 -10.92
N LEU A 36 -19.11 1.61 -11.22
CA LEU A 36 -18.42 2.18 -12.38
C LEU A 36 -18.20 1.16 -13.50
N ASP A 37 -18.77 -0.05 -13.36
CA ASP A 37 -18.53 -1.20 -14.25
C ASP A 37 -17.01 -1.53 -14.39
N ILE A 38 -16.25 -1.33 -13.31
CA ILE A 38 -14.84 -1.71 -13.21
C ILE A 38 -14.74 -3.03 -12.45
N ASP A 39 -14.16 -4.04 -13.08
CA ASP A 39 -13.99 -5.36 -12.50
C ASP A 39 -12.73 -5.43 -11.62
N VAL A 40 -12.93 -5.67 -10.32
CA VAL A 40 -11.87 -5.68 -9.30
C VAL A 40 -11.65 -7.11 -8.81
N LEU A 41 -10.47 -7.65 -9.09
CA LEU A 41 -10.00 -8.90 -8.53
C LEU A 41 -9.42 -8.64 -7.12
N ALA A 42 -10.11 -9.06 -6.08
CA ALA A 42 -9.67 -9.00 -4.70
C ALA A 42 -8.89 -10.27 -4.32
N ILE A 43 -7.63 -10.09 -3.90
CA ILE A 43 -6.73 -11.19 -3.51
C ILE A 43 -6.43 -11.05 -2.02
N ASN A 44 -6.75 -12.06 -1.20
CA ASN A 44 -6.33 -12.10 0.20
C ASN A 44 -4.98 -12.81 0.35
N LEU A 45 -3.96 -12.10 0.83
CA LEU A 45 -2.64 -12.65 1.18
C LEU A 45 -2.35 -12.58 2.69
N ASP A 46 -3.35 -12.26 3.54
CA ASP A 46 -3.19 -12.34 4.99
C ASP A 46 -3.63 -13.72 5.53
N PRO A 47 -2.69 -14.62 5.89
CA PRO A 47 -3.04 -15.89 6.51
C PRO A 47 -3.62 -15.71 7.92
N GLY A 48 -3.41 -14.53 8.54
CA GLY A 48 -3.93 -14.15 9.84
C GLY A 48 -5.32 -13.53 9.83
N ALA A 49 -5.94 -13.34 8.67
CA ALA A 49 -7.27 -12.77 8.59
C ALA A 49 -8.32 -13.74 9.19
N GLU A 50 -8.98 -13.33 10.27
CA GLU A 50 -10.09 -14.11 10.85
C GLU A 50 -11.30 -14.12 9.90
N ARG A 51 -11.61 -12.97 9.32
CA ARG A 51 -12.75 -12.78 8.40
C ARG A 51 -12.39 -11.79 7.31
N VAL A 52 -12.80 -12.13 6.11
CA VAL A 52 -12.73 -11.30 4.91
C VAL A 52 -14.16 -10.92 4.54
N HIS A 53 -14.40 -9.63 4.25
CA HIS A 53 -15.73 -9.07 3.98
C HIS A 53 -15.96 -8.70 2.50
N TYR A 54 -15.00 -9.03 1.64
CA TYR A 54 -15.09 -9.00 0.19
C TYR A 54 -15.23 -10.42 -0.36
N ASP A 55 -15.48 -10.52 -1.67
CA ASP A 55 -15.47 -11.80 -2.39
C ASP A 55 -14.07 -11.98 -2.99
N PRO A 56 -13.15 -12.75 -2.36
CA PRO A 56 -11.82 -12.95 -2.92
C PRO A 56 -11.85 -13.93 -4.08
N GLU A 57 -11.17 -13.60 -5.18
CA GLU A 57 -10.89 -14.57 -6.25
C GLU A 57 -9.79 -15.55 -5.83
N PHE A 58 -8.93 -15.15 -4.90
CA PHE A 58 -7.94 -16.01 -4.27
C PHE A 58 -7.82 -15.68 -2.78
N ASP A 59 -7.82 -16.72 -1.94
CA ASP A 59 -7.62 -16.61 -0.50
C ASP A 59 -6.49 -17.53 -0.03
N VAL A 60 -5.41 -16.92 0.44
CA VAL A 60 -4.22 -17.64 0.90
C VAL A 60 -4.50 -18.62 2.05
N ARG A 61 -5.60 -18.43 2.78
CA ARG A 61 -6.00 -19.30 3.89
C ARG A 61 -6.42 -20.70 3.41
N ASP A 62 -6.75 -20.84 2.13
CA ASP A 62 -7.03 -22.14 1.50
C ASP A 62 -5.74 -22.95 1.23
N LEU A 63 -4.59 -22.26 1.12
CA LEU A 63 -3.28 -22.89 0.98
C LEU A 63 -2.57 -23.08 2.33
N ILE A 64 -2.64 -22.08 3.21
CA ILE A 64 -1.87 -22.04 4.46
C ILE A 64 -2.80 -21.73 5.64
N SER A 65 -2.93 -22.72 6.52
CA SER A 65 -3.68 -22.62 7.76
C SER A 65 -2.77 -22.28 8.93
N LEU A 66 -2.98 -21.11 9.57
CA LEU A 66 -2.18 -20.73 10.74
C LEU A 66 -2.26 -21.72 11.89
N SER A 67 -3.43 -22.33 12.12
CA SER A 67 -3.57 -23.34 13.18
C SER A 67 -2.72 -24.58 12.88
N GLU A 68 -2.66 -25.00 11.62
CA GLU A 68 -1.84 -26.14 11.22
C GLU A 68 -0.35 -25.81 11.35
N VAL A 69 0.06 -24.60 10.95
CA VAL A 69 1.45 -24.13 11.13
C VAL A 69 1.83 -24.08 12.61
N MET A 70 0.93 -23.62 13.50
CA MET A 70 1.18 -23.62 14.94
C MET A 70 1.38 -25.03 15.48
N ASP A 71 0.50 -25.97 15.10
CA ASP A 71 0.51 -27.34 15.60
C ASP A 71 1.69 -28.16 15.03
N GLU A 72 2.01 -28.02 13.75
CA GLU A 72 3.08 -28.77 13.08
C GLU A 72 4.47 -28.33 13.53
N TYR A 73 4.69 -27.02 13.67
CA TYR A 73 6.00 -26.45 13.97
C TYR A 73 6.19 -26.09 15.45
N ASP A 74 5.21 -26.39 16.32
CA ASP A 74 5.20 -26.04 17.76
C ASP A 74 5.47 -24.55 17.99
N LEU A 75 4.75 -23.71 17.25
CA LEU A 75 4.92 -22.26 17.24
C LEU A 75 3.77 -21.55 17.97
N GLY A 76 4.12 -20.48 18.70
CA GLY A 76 3.14 -19.50 19.14
C GLY A 76 2.60 -18.64 17.99
N PRO A 77 1.53 -17.85 18.21
CA PRO A 77 0.85 -17.10 17.15
C PRO A 77 1.76 -16.21 16.29
N ASN A 78 2.68 -15.46 16.91
CA ASN A 78 3.61 -14.59 16.18
C ASN A 78 4.60 -15.40 15.34
N GLY A 79 5.07 -16.54 15.85
CA GLY A 79 6.00 -17.42 15.13
C GLY A 79 5.32 -18.05 13.92
N ALA A 80 4.06 -18.48 14.10
CA ALA A 80 3.26 -19.03 13.01
C ALA A 80 2.93 -17.99 11.94
N GLN A 81 2.62 -16.74 12.30
CA GLN A 81 2.41 -15.66 11.31
C GLN A 81 3.67 -15.39 10.48
N ILE A 82 4.84 -15.39 11.12
CA ILE A 82 6.13 -15.23 10.45
C ILE A 82 6.36 -16.37 9.46
N LEU A 83 6.22 -17.62 9.92
CA LEU A 83 6.45 -18.79 9.08
C LEU A 83 5.43 -18.88 7.96
N ALA A 84 4.15 -18.60 8.22
CA ALA A 84 3.11 -18.56 7.20
C ALA A 84 3.43 -17.52 6.12
N ALA A 85 3.82 -16.29 6.49
CA ALA A 85 4.22 -15.29 5.51
C ALA A 85 5.42 -15.73 4.65
N ASP A 86 6.41 -16.41 5.25
CA ASP A 86 7.55 -16.97 4.52
C ASP A 86 7.11 -18.14 3.59
N LEU A 87 6.18 -18.99 4.02
CA LEU A 87 5.61 -20.08 3.20
C LEU A 87 4.84 -19.53 2.00
N VAL A 88 3.94 -18.55 2.20
CA VAL A 88 3.20 -17.87 1.13
C VAL A 88 4.15 -17.33 0.07
N ALA A 89 5.19 -16.65 0.53
CA ALA A 89 6.14 -16.03 -0.38
C ALA A 89 7.06 -17.05 -1.07
N SER A 90 7.31 -18.22 -0.47
CA SER A 90 8.01 -19.34 -1.12
C SER A 90 7.17 -20.05 -2.19
N GLN A 91 5.84 -19.95 -2.09
CA GLN A 91 4.85 -20.50 -3.02
C GLN A 91 4.32 -19.41 -3.99
N ALA A 92 5.06 -18.31 -4.17
CA ALA A 92 4.61 -17.20 -5.01
C ALA A 92 4.22 -17.62 -6.44
N GLU A 93 4.91 -18.60 -7.02
CA GLU A 93 4.56 -19.16 -8.34
C GLU A 93 3.23 -19.90 -8.30
N GLU A 94 2.97 -20.75 -7.30
CA GLU A 94 1.69 -21.45 -7.12
C GLU A 94 0.53 -20.47 -6.90
N VAL A 95 0.76 -19.42 -6.08
CA VAL A 95 -0.23 -18.34 -5.89
C VAL A 95 -0.52 -17.64 -7.21
N PHE A 96 0.50 -17.38 -8.03
CA PHE A 96 0.31 -16.75 -9.32
C PHE A 96 -0.42 -17.66 -10.32
N GLU A 97 -0.14 -18.96 -10.33
CA GLU A 97 -0.84 -19.92 -11.20
C GLU A 97 -2.35 -19.98 -10.93
N GLU A 98 -2.78 -19.84 -9.68
CA GLU A 98 -4.20 -19.77 -9.30
C GLU A 98 -4.87 -18.45 -9.73
N ILE A 99 -4.08 -17.38 -9.85
CA ILE A 99 -4.55 -16.03 -10.21
C ILE A 99 -4.43 -15.79 -11.73
N GLU A 100 -3.51 -16.47 -12.39
CA GLU A 100 -3.24 -16.34 -13.82
C GLU A 100 -4.46 -16.81 -14.64
N GLY A 101 -4.91 -15.96 -15.57
CA GLY A 101 -6.07 -16.24 -16.40
C GLY A 101 -7.38 -15.69 -15.85
N LEU A 102 -7.40 -15.13 -14.63
CA LEU A 102 -8.48 -14.28 -14.18
C LEU A 102 -8.53 -13.00 -15.04
N ALA A 103 -9.72 -12.69 -15.56
CA ALA A 103 -9.95 -11.47 -16.31
C ALA A 103 -10.57 -10.43 -15.37
N GLY A 104 -9.95 -9.26 -15.29
CA GLY A 104 -10.45 -8.11 -14.55
C GLY A 104 -9.71 -6.85 -14.95
N ASP A 105 -10.21 -5.68 -14.57
CA ASP A 105 -9.62 -4.38 -14.92
C ASP A 105 -8.47 -4.01 -13.97
N ILE A 106 -8.57 -4.42 -12.71
CA ILE A 106 -7.61 -4.11 -11.65
C ILE A 106 -7.59 -5.23 -10.62
N MET A 107 -6.40 -5.51 -10.07
CA MET A 107 -6.22 -6.45 -8.98
C MET A 107 -5.84 -5.70 -7.71
N VAL A 108 -6.54 -5.97 -6.62
CA VAL A 108 -6.28 -5.35 -5.31
C VAL A 108 -5.94 -6.44 -4.32
N VAL A 109 -4.73 -6.33 -3.76
CA VAL A 109 -4.15 -7.33 -2.89
C VAL A 109 -4.19 -6.84 -1.44
N ASP A 110 -4.94 -7.56 -0.61
CA ASP A 110 -4.95 -7.38 0.84
C ASP A 110 -3.72 -8.07 1.43
N THR A 111 -2.82 -7.30 2.03
CA THR A 111 -1.55 -7.82 2.54
C THR A 111 -1.63 -8.13 4.04
N PRO A 112 -0.72 -8.98 4.58
CA PRO A 112 -0.68 -9.29 6.00
C PRO A 112 -0.82 -8.08 6.94
N GLY A 113 -1.55 -8.26 8.03
CA GLY A 113 -1.84 -7.22 9.03
C GLY A 113 -0.60 -6.44 9.50
N GLN A 114 0.54 -7.11 9.69
CA GLN A 114 1.80 -6.51 10.11
C GLN A 114 2.66 -6.12 8.90
N VAL A 115 3.05 -4.85 8.82
CA VAL A 115 3.87 -4.33 7.72
C VAL A 115 5.23 -5.03 7.65
N GLU A 116 5.76 -5.49 8.78
CA GLU A 116 7.02 -6.24 8.87
C GLU A 116 6.98 -7.55 8.10
N LEU A 117 5.84 -8.23 8.11
CA LEU A 117 5.65 -9.51 7.43
C LEU A 117 5.57 -9.38 5.91
N PHE A 118 5.10 -8.23 5.42
CA PHE A 118 4.98 -7.97 3.98
C PHE A 118 6.15 -7.15 3.41
N ALA A 119 6.58 -6.09 4.08
CA ALA A 119 7.61 -5.22 3.52
C ALA A 119 9.02 -5.67 3.88
N PHE A 120 9.22 -6.34 5.02
CA PHE A 120 10.56 -6.56 5.58
C PHE A 120 11.12 -7.97 5.43
N ARG A 121 10.44 -8.84 4.68
CA ARG A 121 10.95 -10.18 4.38
C ARG A 121 11.53 -10.23 2.98
N GLU A 122 12.56 -11.05 2.79
CA GLU A 122 13.23 -11.19 1.49
C GLU A 122 12.27 -11.81 0.47
N ALA A 123 11.48 -12.79 0.91
CA ALA A 123 10.54 -13.50 0.06
C ALA A 123 9.38 -12.60 -0.44
N SER A 124 9.01 -11.55 0.30
CA SER A 124 7.94 -10.65 -0.12
C SER A 124 8.29 -9.83 -1.36
N SER A 125 9.55 -9.46 -1.57
CA SER A 125 9.98 -8.82 -2.81
C SER A 125 9.79 -9.74 -4.02
N HIS A 126 10.02 -11.05 -3.84
CA HIS A 126 9.77 -12.04 -4.88
C HIS A 126 8.26 -12.18 -5.16
N LEU A 127 7.44 -12.31 -4.12
CA LEU A 127 5.98 -12.35 -4.25
C LEU A 127 5.42 -11.15 -5.01
N VAL A 128 5.86 -9.94 -4.66
CA VAL A 128 5.46 -8.70 -5.33
C VAL A 128 5.89 -8.68 -6.81
N GLN A 129 7.07 -9.20 -7.15
CA GLN A 129 7.53 -9.29 -8.53
C GLN A 129 6.70 -10.28 -9.34
N VAL A 130 6.44 -11.45 -8.77
CA VAL A 130 5.70 -12.53 -9.41
C VAL A 130 4.25 -12.12 -9.64
N LEU A 131 3.57 -11.60 -8.63
CA LEU A 131 2.18 -11.16 -8.78
C LEU A 131 2.06 -9.90 -9.61
N GLY A 132 2.98 -8.95 -9.42
CA GLY A 132 2.92 -7.64 -10.06
C GLY A 132 3.23 -7.64 -11.55
N GLN A 133 4.03 -8.58 -12.07
CA GLN A 133 4.44 -8.66 -13.49
C GLN A 133 4.91 -7.31 -14.08
N GLY A 134 5.54 -6.47 -13.26
CA GLY A 134 5.98 -5.11 -13.64
C GLY A 134 4.87 -4.05 -13.74
N ARG A 135 3.64 -4.38 -13.37
CA ARG A 135 2.46 -3.50 -13.32
C ARG A 135 1.89 -3.40 -11.90
N ALA A 136 2.75 -3.16 -10.91
CA ALA A 136 2.36 -3.07 -9.50
C ALA A 136 2.61 -1.69 -8.88
N CYS A 137 1.72 -1.27 -7.98
CA CYS A 137 1.89 -0.09 -7.13
C CYS A 137 1.43 -0.38 -5.69
N LEU A 138 1.76 0.53 -4.79
CA LEU A 138 1.47 0.45 -3.37
C LEU A 138 0.45 1.52 -2.97
N ILE A 139 -0.59 1.07 -2.27
CA ILE A 139 -1.52 1.93 -1.54
C ILE A 139 -1.14 1.83 -0.07
N PHE A 140 -0.48 2.84 0.47
CA PHE A 140 -0.03 2.84 1.86
C PHE A 140 -1.03 3.58 2.75
N LEU A 141 -1.66 2.86 3.68
CA LEU A 141 -2.66 3.38 4.60
C LEU A 141 -2.01 3.92 5.88
N PHE A 142 -2.31 5.18 6.17
CA PHE A 142 -1.99 5.84 7.42
C PHE A 142 -3.11 5.58 8.41
N ASP A 143 -2.75 5.19 9.64
CA ASP A 143 -3.70 5.08 10.73
C ASP A 143 -3.90 6.47 11.37
N PRO A 144 -5.13 7.04 11.35
CA PRO A 144 -5.37 8.38 11.89
C PRO A 144 -5.07 8.48 13.39
N LEU A 145 -5.19 7.39 14.16
CA LEU A 145 -4.84 7.38 15.58
C LEU A 145 -3.33 7.58 15.79
N LEU A 146 -2.52 7.06 14.87
CA LEU A 146 -1.07 7.22 14.89
C LEU A 146 -0.62 8.52 14.22
N SER A 147 -1.40 9.04 13.27
CA SER A 147 -1.08 10.26 12.52
C SER A 147 -1.62 11.56 13.12
N SER A 148 -2.35 11.49 14.25
CA SER A 148 -2.97 12.67 14.88
C SER A 148 -1.98 13.62 15.57
N THR A 149 -0.73 13.20 15.77
CA THR A 149 0.35 14.03 16.30
C THR A 149 1.43 14.26 15.24
N PRO A 150 2.19 15.38 15.30
CA PRO A 150 3.27 15.66 14.34
C PRO A 150 4.31 14.54 14.29
N SER A 151 4.83 14.10 15.43
CA SER A 151 5.77 12.98 15.52
C SER A 151 5.21 11.66 14.98
N GLY A 152 3.94 11.39 15.23
CA GLY A 152 3.25 10.20 14.74
C GLY A 152 3.05 10.22 13.22
N PHE A 153 2.67 11.38 12.68
CA PHE A 153 2.60 11.61 11.24
C PHE A 153 3.95 11.36 10.55
N VAL A 154 5.04 11.94 11.08
CA VAL A 154 6.39 11.72 10.55
C VAL A 154 6.79 10.24 10.61
N SER A 155 6.41 9.54 11.69
CA SER A 155 6.72 8.12 11.83
C SER A 155 6.06 7.27 10.73
N GLN A 156 4.79 7.57 10.39
CA GLN A 156 4.07 6.90 9.31
C GLN A 156 4.66 7.26 7.93
N MET A 157 5.07 8.51 7.72
CA MET A 157 5.79 8.95 6.52
C MET A 157 7.10 8.22 6.29
N LEU A 158 7.90 8.08 7.34
CA LEU A 158 9.16 7.32 7.29
C LEU A 158 8.90 5.85 7.02
N LEU A 159 7.90 5.25 7.67
CA LEU A 159 7.53 3.86 7.44
C LEU A 159 7.11 3.62 5.98
N SER A 160 6.22 4.45 5.44
CA SER A 160 5.83 4.39 4.02
C SER A 160 7.05 4.49 3.10
N SER A 161 7.97 5.41 3.40
CA SER A 161 9.21 5.58 2.62
C SER A 161 10.13 4.36 2.67
N ILE A 162 10.23 3.70 3.82
CA ILE A 162 10.99 2.46 3.96
C ILE A 162 10.37 1.35 3.11
N VAL A 163 9.03 1.22 3.13
CA VAL A 163 8.33 0.23 2.30
C VAL A 163 8.52 0.53 0.81
N HIS A 164 8.36 1.79 0.40
CA HIS A 164 8.61 2.24 -0.97
C HIS A 164 10.04 1.90 -1.42
N PHE A 165 11.03 2.25 -0.60
CA PHE A 165 12.44 1.96 -0.91
C PHE A 165 12.72 0.46 -1.03
N ARG A 166 12.10 -0.34 -0.17
CA ARG A 166 12.35 -1.78 -0.11
C ARG A 166 11.68 -2.57 -1.24
N LEU A 167 10.46 -2.18 -1.61
CA LEU A 167 9.71 -2.86 -2.67
C LEU A 167 9.95 -2.26 -4.05
N GLY A 168 10.43 -1.01 -4.12
CA GLY A 168 10.75 -0.33 -5.38
C GLY A 168 9.54 -0.03 -6.26
N LEU A 169 8.34 -0.01 -5.69
CA LEU A 169 7.08 0.25 -6.41
C LEU A 169 6.64 1.70 -6.24
N PRO A 170 5.93 2.28 -7.24
CA PRO A 170 5.22 3.54 -7.06
C PRO A 170 4.26 3.45 -5.86
N THR A 171 4.27 4.45 -4.99
CA THR A 171 3.49 4.45 -3.74
C THR A 171 2.67 5.72 -3.60
N ALA A 172 1.40 5.59 -3.19
CA ALA A 172 0.58 6.70 -2.73
C ALA A 172 0.14 6.46 -1.28
N ASN A 173 0.10 7.55 -0.50
CA ASN A 173 -0.29 7.52 0.90
C ASN A 173 -1.74 7.98 1.05
N PHE A 174 -2.52 7.23 1.82
CA PHE A 174 -3.92 7.54 2.11
C PHE A 174 -4.15 7.56 3.62
N LEU A 175 -4.81 8.59 4.12
CA LEU A 175 -5.27 8.66 5.51
C LEU A 175 -6.58 7.89 5.62
N SER A 176 -6.48 6.65 6.10
CA SER A 176 -7.64 5.79 6.30
C SER A 176 -8.58 6.34 7.38
N LYS A 177 -9.85 5.90 7.35
CA LYS A 177 -10.87 6.23 8.35
C LYS A 177 -10.98 7.74 8.60
N SER A 178 -10.86 8.54 7.54
CA SER A 178 -10.93 10.00 7.63
C SER A 178 -12.27 10.48 8.21
N ASP A 179 -13.33 9.68 8.05
CA ASP A 179 -14.66 9.89 8.62
C ASP A 179 -14.70 9.91 10.16
N LEU A 180 -13.70 9.33 10.83
CA LEU A 180 -13.61 9.30 12.29
C LEU A 180 -12.95 10.56 12.88
N LEU A 181 -12.41 11.44 12.03
CA LEU A 181 -11.71 12.64 12.45
C LEU A 181 -12.64 13.85 12.41
N GLU A 182 -12.53 14.71 13.42
CA GLU A 182 -13.13 16.03 13.35
C GLU A 182 -12.52 16.82 12.17
N PRO A 183 -13.31 17.65 11.45
CA PRO A 183 -12.85 18.35 10.25
C PRO A 183 -11.57 19.15 10.47
N GLU A 184 -11.41 19.81 11.63
CA GLU A 184 -10.23 20.61 11.94
C GLU A 184 -8.97 19.74 12.16
N VAL A 185 -9.15 18.52 12.67
CA VAL A 185 -8.05 17.57 12.85
C VAL A 185 -7.63 16.99 11.50
N LEU A 186 -8.61 16.64 10.66
CA LEU A 186 -8.36 16.17 9.30
C LEU A 186 -7.59 17.20 8.48
N GLU A 187 -8.09 18.44 8.42
CA GLU A 187 -7.46 19.54 7.68
C GLU A 187 -6.01 19.75 8.12
N ARG A 188 -5.75 19.74 9.43
CA ARG A 188 -4.39 19.87 9.98
C ARG A 188 -3.47 18.73 9.55
N ILE A 189 -3.94 17.48 9.55
CA ILE A 189 -3.13 16.33 9.14
C ILE A 189 -2.82 16.39 7.64
N LEU A 190 -3.80 16.77 6.81
CA LEU A 190 -3.59 16.95 5.38
C LEU A 190 -2.60 18.08 5.09
N GLU A 191 -2.71 19.20 5.82
CA GLU A 191 -1.80 20.34 5.70
C GLU A 191 -0.35 19.96 6.03
N TRP A 192 -0.11 19.05 6.98
CA TRP A 192 1.23 18.50 7.23
C TRP A 192 1.81 17.71 6.05
N GLY A 193 0.96 17.05 5.27
CA GLY A 193 1.38 16.32 4.06
C GLY A 193 1.70 17.24 2.88
N GLU A 194 1.05 18.40 2.80
CA GLU A 194 1.22 19.36 1.71
C GLU A 194 2.30 20.41 2.00
N ASN A 195 2.44 20.82 3.26
CA ASN A 195 3.30 21.93 3.66
C ASN A 195 4.28 21.52 4.76
N LEU A 196 5.53 21.28 4.34
CA LEU A 196 6.59 20.90 5.26
C LEU A 196 6.85 21.98 6.33
N ASP A 197 6.80 23.27 6.00
CA ASP A 197 7.07 24.34 6.97
C ASP A 197 6.07 24.32 8.15
N ILE A 198 4.82 23.94 7.88
CA ILE A 198 3.77 23.82 8.89
C ILE A 198 4.01 22.59 9.78
N LEU A 199 4.40 21.47 9.17
CA LEU A 199 4.80 20.27 9.91
C LEU A 199 6.06 20.52 10.77
N GLU A 200 7.06 21.24 10.25
CA GLU A 200 8.25 21.63 11.00
C GLU A 200 7.89 22.46 12.23
N ALA A 201 7.04 23.48 12.07
CA ALA A 201 6.56 24.29 13.19
C ALA A 201 5.82 23.45 14.24
N ALA A 202 4.93 22.56 13.80
CA ALA A 202 4.18 21.67 14.68
C ALA A 202 5.09 20.70 15.46
N LEU A 203 6.16 20.19 14.84
CA LEU A 203 7.17 19.36 15.51
C LEU A 203 7.95 20.15 16.58
N TYR A 204 8.30 21.40 16.30
CA TYR A 204 8.93 22.26 17.30
C TYR A 204 8.00 22.53 18.49
N GLU A 205 6.73 22.83 18.24
CA GLU A 205 5.74 23.03 19.31
C GLU A 205 5.51 21.75 20.14
N GLU A 206 5.33 20.61 19.48
CA GLU A 206 5.20 19.31 20.16
C GLU A 206 6.43 19.02 21.02
N SER A 207 7.63 19.21 20.48
CA SER A 207 8.87 18.96 21.22
C SER A 207 9.04 19.91 22.41
N ALA A 208 8.65 21.18 22.28
CA ALA A 208 8.70 22.15 23.37
C ALA A 208 7.73 21.77 24.49
N SER A 209 6.54 21.27 24.15
CA SER A 209 5.52 20.83 25.11
C SER A 209 5.92 19.57 25.88
N GLN A 210 6.68 18.66 25.24
CA GLN A 210 7.14 17.41 25.84
C GLN A 210 8.46 17.54 26.63
N SER A 211 9.15 18.68 26.50
CA SER A 211 10.45 18.92 27.12
C SER A 211 10.33 19.42 28.56
N PHE A 212 10.37 18.53 29.54
CA PHE A 212 10.70 18.89 30.94
C PHE A 212 12.22 19.00 31.19
N ASP A 213 13.08 18.56 30.24
CA ASP A 213 14.53 18.38 30.49
C ASP A 213 15.45 18.75 29.29
N GLY A 214 15.04 19.68 28.41
CA GLY A 214 15.92 20.28 27.40
C GLY A 214 16.33 19.43 26.18
N GLY A 215 15.83 18.19 26.05
CA GLY A 215 16.18 17.25 24.96
C GLY A 215 15.22 17.18 23.76
N GLY A 216 14.07 17.86 23.78
CA GLY A 216 13.06 17.73 22.71
C GLY A 216 13.49 18.29 21.35
N GLY A 217 14.31 19.35 21.35
CA GLY A 217 14.77 19.98 20.10
C GLY A 217 15.55 19.03 19.18
N GLN A 218 16.32 18.10 19.74
CA GLN A 218 17.11 17.14 18.95
C GLN A 218 16.22 16.15 18.19
N ARG A 219 15.08 15.75 18.75
CA ARG A 219 14.13 14.84 18.07
C ARG A 219 13.44 15.53 16.91
N ALA A 220 13.00 16.78 17.11
CA ALA A 220 12.40 17.59 16.05
C ALA A 220 13.42 17.85 14.93
N GLU A 221 14.65 18.28 15.25
CA GLU A 221 15.70 18.52 14.26
C GLU A 221 16.03 17.26 13.43
N PHE A 222 16.09 16.09 14.07
CA PHE A 222 16.28 14.82 13.37
C PHE A 222 15.11 14.53 12.40
N ALA A 223 13.86 14.62 12.87
CA ALA A 223 12.68 14.40 12.04
C ALA A 223 12.66 15.34 10.83
N ILE A 224 12.92 16.62 11.04
CA ILE A 224 12.96 17.66 10.00
C ILE A 224 14.06 17.36 8.98
N GLY A 225 15.26 16.98 9.44
CA GLY A 225 16.36 16.59 8.55
C GLY A 225 15.98 15.46 7.59
N GLN A 226 15.26 14.45 8.10
CA GLN A 226 14.78 13.33 7.29
C GLN A 226 13.71 13.76 6.27
N LEU A 227 12.75 14.60 6.68
CA LEU A 227 11.68 15.08 5.79
C LEU A 227 12.22 15.93 4.64
N ARG A 228 13.15 16.85 4.92
CA ARG A 228 13.79 17.65 3.88
C ARG A 228 14.53 16.79 2.86
N MET A 229 15.22 15.74 3.33
CA MET A 229 15.88 14.78 2.45
C MET A 229 14.88 14.06 1.53
N MET A 230 13.73 13.66 2.06
CA MET A 230 12.66 13.03 1.27
C MET A 230 12.09 13.99 0.22
N GLN A 231 11.82 15.24 0.59
CA GLN A 231 11.33 16.26 -0.33
C GLN A 231 12.30 16.51 -1.49
N HIS A 232 13.60 16.58 -1.21
CA HIS A 232 14.64 16.73 -2.24
C HIS A 232 14.72 15.54 -3.20
N ALA A 233 14.38 14.34 -2.74
CA ALA A 233 14.33 13.15 -3.57
C ALA A 233 13.08 13.08 -4.46
N ALA A 234 12.22 14.10 -4.46
CA ALA A 234 10.88 14.10 -5.06
C ALA A 234 10.00 12.93 -4.56
N ILE A 235 10.36 12.35 -3.41
CA ILE A 235 9.50 11.50 -2.62
C ILE A 235 8.64 12.50 -1.84
N GLN A 236 7.69 13.14 -2.52
CA GLN A 236 6.66 13.95 -1.87
C GLN A 236 5.41 13.09 -1.75
N PRO A 237 5.13 12.54 -0.56
CA PRO A 237 3.91 11.83 -0.34
C PRO A 237 2.86 12.87 0.01
N GLY A 238 2.05 13.23 -0.99
CA GLY A 238 0.73 13.78 -0.68
C GLY A 238 -0.04 12.75 0.16
N LEU A 239 -0.90 13.24 1.03
CA LEU A 239 -1.78 12.40 1.83
C LEU A 239 -3.21 12.63 1.34
N ILE A 240 -3.86 11.56 0.90
CA ILE A 240 -5.22 11.64 0.39
C ILE A 240 -6.19 11.11 1.46
N PRO A 241 -7.23 11.84 1.86
CA PRO A 241 -8.21 11.33 2.81
C PRO A 241 -8.98 10.15 2.18
N LEU A 242 -9.21 9.11 2.98
CA LEU A 242 -9.93 7.92 2.54
C LEU A 242 -10.85 7.40 3.63
N SER A 243 -12.11 7.15 3.27
CA SER A 243 -13.09 6.49 4.12
C SER A 243 -13.67 5.27 3.40
N SER A 244 -13.41 4.09 3.94
CA SER A 244 -14.05 2.85 3.48
C SER A 244 -15.53 2.78 3.85
N GLU A 245 -15.94 3.46 4.93
CA GLU A 245 -17.33 3.50 5.38
C GLU A 245 -18.17 4.42 4.48
N MET A 246 -17.65 5.60 4.16
CA MET A 246 -18.32 6.63 3.36
C MET A 246 -18.02 6.52 1.85
N GLU A 247 -17.15 5.58 1.45
CA GLU A 247 -16.66 5.42 0.07
C GLU A 247 -15.96 6.67 -0.51
N GLU A 248 -15.33 7.46 0.35
CA GLU A 248 -14.53 8.62 -0.04
C GLU A 248 -13.08 8.21 -0.32
N GLY A 249 -12.44 8.85 -1.30
CA GLY A 249 -11.05 8.56 -1.69
C GLY A 249 -10.87 7.38 -2.65
N GLN A 250 -11.94 6.61 -2.95
CA GLN A 250 -11.88 5.46 -3.86
C GLN A 250 -11.54 5.88 -5.30
N ALA A 251 -12.08 7.03 -5.74
CA ALA A 251 -11.76 7.62 -7.04
C ALA A 251 -10.28 8.01 -7.14
N ASP A 252 -9.68 8.45 -6.04
CA ASP A 252 -8.27 8.82 -5.98
C ASP A 252 -7.36 7.58 -6.04
N VAL A 253 -7.74 6.47 -5.39
CA VAL A 253 -7.07 5.16 -5.54
C VAL A 253 -7.06 4.72 -7.00
N LEU A 254 -8.22 4.78 -7.67
CA LEU A 254 -8.33 4.44 -9.08
C LEU A 254 -7.51 5.38 -9.97
N SER A 255 -7.60 6.69 -9.72
CA SER A 255 -6.88 7.71 -10.48
C SER A 255 -5.37 7.54 -10.34
N PHE A 256 -4.88 7.20 -9.14
CA PHE A 256 -3.47 6.88 -8.91
C PHE A 256 -3.01 5.70 -9.77
N ALA A 257 -3.76 4.59 -9.78
CA ALA A 257 -3.47 3.44 -10.61
C ALA A 257 -3.48 3.79 -12.12
N GLN A 258 -4.50 4.55 -12.57
CA GLN A 258 -4.61 4.98 -13.96
C GLN A 258 -3.48 5.93 -14.38
N ASN A 259 -3.04 6.83 -13.51
CA ASN A 259 -1.92 7.72 -13.80
C ASN A 259 -0.60 6.95 -13.99
N ILE A 260 -0.40 5.86 -13.26
CA ILE A 260 0.80 5.03 -13.39
C ILE A 260 0.72 4.12 -14.63
N PHE A 261 -0.43 3.47 -14.86
CA PHE A 261 -0.53 2.37 -15.83
C PHE A 261 -1.32 2.71 -17.10
N GLY A 262 -2.20 3.70 -17.06
CA GLY A 262 -3.02 4.16 -18.19
C GLY A 262 -2.23 4.98 -19.21
N GLY A 263 -1.18 5.69 -18.79
CA GLY A 263 -0.29 6.41 -19.72
C GLY A 263 0.65 5.53 -20.55
N MET A 264 0.75 4.24 -20.24
CA MET A 264 1.67 3.31 -20.92
C MET A 264 1.04 2.50 -22.06
N SER A 265 -0.28 2.55 -22.27
CA SER A 265 -0.92 1.96 -23.46
C SER A 265 -0.56 2.75 -24.72
N ASP A 266 -0.56 4.07 -24.65
CA ASP A 266 -0.41 4.94 -25.82
C ASP A 266 1.05 5.02 -26.31
N ALA A 267 2.03 4.72 -25.46
CA ALA A 267 3.45 4.78 -25.82
C ALA A 267 3.92 3.59 -26.69
N LYS A 268 3.19 2.46 -26.69
CA LYS A 268 3.54 1.28 -27.50
C LYS A 268 2.90 1.29 -28.90
N ASP A 269 1.78 2.00 -29.08
CA ASP A 269 1.12 2.10 -30.38
C ASP A 269 1.75 3.17 -31.30
N GLY A 270 2.54 4.09 -30.74
CA GLY A 270 3.16 5.18 -31.50
C GLY A 270 4.44 4.83 -32.30
N PHE A 271 5.00 3.62 -32.18
CA PHE A 271 6.30 3.28 -32.80
C PHE A 271 6.30 2.05 -33.74
N ALA A 272 5.17 1.36 -33.93
CA ALA A 272 5.10 0.14 -34.73
C ALA A 272 4.37 0.27 -36.09
N GLY A 273 3.92 1.47 -36.49
CA GLY A 273 3.04 1.64 -37.66
C GLY A 273 3.68 2.08 -38.99
N ASP A 274 4.75 2.89 -38.98
CA ASP A 274 5.00 3.79 -40.13
C ASP A 274 6.34 3.63 -40.88
N ILE A 275 7.03 2.47 -40.82
CA ILE A 275 8.34 2.30 -41.53
C ILE A 275 8.32 1.27 -42.69
N GLU A 276 7.25 0.53 -42.94
CA GLU A 276 7.26 -0.50 -44.01
C GLU A 276 6.66 -0.12 -45.37
N HIS A 277 6.31 1.15 -45.63
CA HIS A 277 5.72 1.53 -46.94
C HIS A 277 6.40 2.67 -47.72
N GLU A 278 7.73 2.83 -47.63
CA GLU A 278 8.47 3.64 -48.62
C GLU A 278 9.78 2.98 -49.06
N ARG A 279 9.69 1.84 -49.76
CA ARG A 279 10.67 1.45 -50.80
C ARG A 279 9.98 0.72 -51.95
N GLN A 280 9.53 1.49 -52.93
CA GLN A 280 9.49 1.08 -54.34
C GLN A 280 10.34 2.05 -55.15
#